data_AF-A0A0L0VF60-F1
#
_entry.id   AF-A0A0L0VF60-F1
#
_cell.length_a   1.000
_cell.length_b   1.000
_cell.length_c   1.000
_cell.angle_alpha   90.00
_cell.angle_beta   90.00
_cell.angle_gamma   90.00
#
_symmetry.space_group_name_H-M   'P 1'
#
loop_
_entity.id
_entity.type
_entity.pdbx_description
1 polymer ?
#
loop_
_entity_poly.entity_id
_entity_poly.type
_entity_poly.pdbx_seq_one_letter_code
_entity_poly.pdbx_strand_id
1 'polypeptide(L)'
;MFNYKLQPLEPKESKLTVLVSERSASACELELCSQGLSLKVVLRGFSPYQESLHVTFGLEGVGCSSQEGPNSGSYALVLGNGQRGAEWKRDAWFSLDSSHTMDILSNDPSYSAFFKNYLLTNRPVLIRSSEASEWPASKNWTVSAADGPGTSRAEQSRGDLKALVQSYGHLEVPVVKQRIRSPSPDPQETSEACVDWSAYITGQENDYMTFREVIEHWEKKSRDLNRPDQQVVRAALTDEQVIYVKDWHLIRICDQLNKDGNQHNETCEEGLQKVPFYRVPDIFMDDWMNDYYSAETDDDFRFVYMGERGTMTGLHTDVYNSYSWSANIVGKKRWRLYSPESAEIITIEQSAGQIIFVPSGWKHEVLNLSPLVISINHNWCNSVNLPSVYDALAKDIEDVKESIADVRVLLIKKWDSPNSDIDVGPGWKLEWIEVVQELTKQHSGWNWMTFWNMVRFITRRDFNLLSSPPSPSNQSIRSTSPPLEFVKTQINSCVSKFKLRDEFEFHMELRLIIQEIESCLSRLD
;
A
#
# COMPACT_ATOMS: atom_id res chain seq x y z
N MET A 1 -36.91 -43.03 -5.99
CA MET A 1 -37.73 -41.99 -6.64
C MET A 1 -38.73 -41.45 -5.63
N PHE A 2 -38.50 -40.25 -5.12
CA PHE A 2 -39.55 -39.41 -4.56
C PHE A 2 -39.28 -37.98 -5.02
N ASN A 3 -40.17 -37.48 -5.88
CA ASN A 3 -40.18 -36.13 -6.42
C ASN A 3 -40.76 -35.19 -5.37
N TYR A 4 -40.05 -34.11 -5.04
CA TYR A 4 -40.66 -32.92 -4.46
C TYR A 4 -40.54 -31.77 -5.45
N LYS A 5 -41.69 -31.33 -5.96
CA LYS A 5 -41.88 -30.10 -6.72
C LYS A 5 -41.67 -28.92 -5.76
N LEU A 6 -40.65 -28.11 -5.96
CA LEU A 6 -40.55 -26.78 -5.37
C LEU A 6 -41.48 -25.85 -6.18
N GLN A 7 -42.47 -25.25 -5.52
CA GLN A 7 -43.22 -24.13 -6.09
C GLN A 7 -42.33 -22.88 -6.14
N PRO A 8 -42.42 -22.04 -7.16
CA PRO A 8 -41.77 -20.73 -7.15
C PRO A 8 -42.45 -19.84 -6.11
N LEU A 9 -41.68 -19.33 -5.15
CA LEU A 9 -42.08 -18.20 -4.31
C LEU A 9 -42.18 -16.97 -5.22
N GLU A 10 -43.35 -16.34 -5.27
CA GLU A 10 -43.52 -15.03 -5.91
C GLU A 10 -42.57 -14.00 -5.26
N PRO A 11 -41.97 -13.08 -6.04
CA PRO A 11 -41.13 -12.04 -5.49
C PRO A 11 -42.02 -11.07 -4.71
N LYS A 12 -41.93 -11.09 -3.37
CA LYS A 12 -42.50 -10.02 -2.55
C LYS A 12 -41.67 -8.75 -2.81
N GLU A 13 -42.24 -7.82 -3.57
CA GLU A 13 -41.70 -6.47 -3.73
C GLU A 13 -41.43 -5.86 -2.36
N SER A 14 -40.16 -5.68 -2.03
CA SER A 14 -39.73 -4.90 -0.87
C SER A 14 -39.59 -3.46 -1.36
N LYS A 15 -40.45 -2.55 -0.89
CA LYS A 15 -40.35 -1.12 -1.21
C LYS A 15 -39.32 -0.48 -0.27
N LEU A 16 -38.27 0.10 -0.83
CA LEU A 16 -37.37 0.99 -0.12
C LEU A 16 -38.01 2.38 -0.06
N THR A 17 -38.27 2.88 1.15
CA THR A 17 -38.84 4.22 1.34
C THR A 17 -37.73 5.16 1.80
N VAL A 18 -37.43 6.19 1.01
CA VAL A 18 -36.50 7.26 1.38
C VAL A 18 -37.30 8.41 1.98
N LEU A 19 -37.10 8.70 3.26
CA LEU A 19 -37.70 9.84 3.93
C LEU A 19 -36.65 10.95 4.02
N VAL A 20 -36.85 12.01 3.24
CA VAL A 20 -36.06 13.24 3.35
C VAL A 20 -36.78 14.17 4.32
N SER A 21 -36.25 14.34 5.52
CA SER A 21 -36.84 15.22 6.52
C SER A 21 -36.39 16.67 6.28
N GLU A 22 -36.91 17.35 5.26
CA GLU A 22 -37.15 18.81 5.27
C GLU A 22 -37.81 19.35 3.99
N ARG A 23 -38.61 20.42 4.16
CA ARG A 23 -39.56 20.98 3.17
C ARG A 23 -38.92 21.67 1.94
N SER A 24 -37.61 21.64 1.74
CA SER A 24 -36.92 22.39 0.69
C SER A 24 -36.25 21.54 -0.41
N ALA A 25 -36.25 20.20 -0.29
CA ALA A 25 -35.72 19.34 -1.35
C ALA A 25 -36.73 19.18 -2.50
N SER A 26 -36.37 19.68 -3.69
CA SER A 26 -37.18 19.50 -4.91
C SER A 26 -36.60 18.35 -5.74
N ALA A 27 -37.19 17.17 -5.52
CA ALA A 27 -36.99 15.90 -6.23
C ALA A 27 -35.72 15.08 -5.90
N CYS A 28 -35.94 13.79 -5.66
CA CYS A 28 -34.94 12.72 -5.67
C CYS A 28 -35.40 11.69 -6.72
N GLU A 29 -34.51 11.25 -7.61
CA GLU A 29 -34.77 10.15 -8.55
C GLU A 29 -34.13 8.87 -8.01
N LEU A 30 -34.85 7.75 -8.14
CA LEU A 30 -34.43 6.41 -7.72
C LEU A 30 -34.38 5.50 -8.95
N GLU A 31 -33.26 4.81 -9.15
CA GLU A 31 -33.12 3.81 -10.21
C GLU A 31 -32.59 2.49 -9.60
N LEU A 32 -33.32 1.39 -9.81
CA LEU A 32 -32.98 0.06 -9.32
C LEU A 32 -32.30 -0.74 -10.44
N CYS A 33 -31.07 -1.20 -10.22
CA CYS A 33 -30.37 -2.05 -11.18
C CYS A 33 -30.46 -3.54 -10.79
N SER A 34 -30.65 -4.41 -11.77
CA SER A 34 -30.96 -5.84 -11.58
C SER A 34 -29.77 -6.74 -11.21
N GLN A 35 -28.63 -6.19 -10.76
CA GLN A 35 -27.43 -6.95 -10.36
C GLN A 35 -26.80 -6.48 -9.04
N GLY A 36 -27.65 -6.03 -8.10
CA GLY A 36 -27.24 -5.58 -6.76
C GLY A 36 -27.99 -4.32 -6.36
N LEU A 37 -28.25 -4.15 -5.06
CA LEU A 37 -28.90 -2.96 -4.51
C LEU A 37 -27.87 -1.81 -4.45
N SER A 38 -27.73 -1.07 -5.55
CA SER A 38 -26.98 0.19 -5.59
C SER A 38 -27.97 1.35 -5.57
N LEU A 39 -27.73 2.35 -4.73
CA LEU A 39 -28.58 3.54 -4.62
C LEU A 39 -27.84 4.77 -5.15
N LYS A 40 -28.39 5.43 -6.16
CA LYS A 40 -27.93 6.75 -6.61
C LYS A 40 -28.88 7.82 -6.07
N VAL A 41 -28.38 8.76 -5.28
CA VAL A 41 -29.16 9.90 -4.77
C VAL A 41 -28.61 11.17 -5.42
N VAL A 42 -29.42 11.80 -6.26
CA VAL A 42 -29.07 13.09 -6.90
C VAL A 42 -29.83 14.19 -6.17
N LEU A 43 -29.10 15.09 -5.51
CA LEU A 43 -29.67 16.25 -4.82
C LEU A 43 -29.57 17.48 -5.73
N ARG A 44 -30.69 18.14 -6.02
CA ARG A 44 -30.74 19.40 -6.78
C ARG A 44 -31.35 20.52 -5.93
N GLY A 45 -30.77 21.72 -6.02
CA GLY A 45 -31.36 22.94 -5.46
C GLY A 45 -31.00 23.29 -4.00
N PHE A 46 -29.80 22.96 -3.53
CA PHE A 46 -29.37 23.35 -2.18
C PHE A 46 -28.96 24.82 -2.05
N SER A 47 -29.30 25.42 -0.92
CA SER A 47 -28.83 26.75 -0.51
C SER A 47 -27.41 26.64 0.07
N PRO A 48 -26.46 27.55 -0.27
CA PRO A 48 -25.07 27.50 0.21
C PRO A 48 -24.89 27.79 1.72
N TYR A 49 -25.97 27.80 2.51
CA TYR A 49 -25.98 28.11 3.94
C TYR A 49 -26.40 26.93 4.83
N GLN A 50 -26.61 25.72 4.28
CA GLN A 50 -26.96 24.53 5.07
C GLN A 50 -25.70 23.70 5.38
N GLU A 51 -25.48 23.42 6.66
CA GLU A 51 -24.28 22.74 7.17
C GLU A 51 -24.42 21.20 7.21
N SER A 52 -25.63 20.64 7.07
CA SER A 52 -25.84 19.19 7.06
C SER A 52 -27.15 18.80 6.36
N LEU A 53 -27.18 17.58 5.79
CA LEU A 53 -28.38 16.93 5.28
C LEU A 53 -28.54 15.56 5.93
N HIS A 54 -29.71 15.31 6.52
CA HIS A 54 -30.08 14.01 7.05
C HIS A 54 -30.91 13.24 6.04
N VAL A 55 -30.43 12.06 5.65
CA VAL A 55 -31.15 11.12 4.79
C VAL A 55 -31.32 9.81 5.55
N THR A 56 -32.57 9.42 5.81
CA THR A 56 -32.89 8.19 6.53
C THR A 56 -33.44 7.14 5.56
N PHE A 57 -32.90 5.93 5.64
CA PHE A 57 -33.36 4.79 4.85
C PHE A 57 -34.12 3.82 5.75
N GLY A 58 -35.34 3.43 5.35
CA GLY A 58 -36.15 2.45 6.05
C GLY A 58 -36.61 1.32 5.11
N LEU A 59 -36.61 0.09 5.62
CA LEU A 59 -37.26 -1.07 4.99
C LEU A 59 -38.61 -1.28 5.66
N GLU A 60 -39.72 -1.04 4.95
CA GLU A 60 -41.05 -1.37 5.46
C GLU A 60 -41.51 -2.72 4.91
N GLY A 61 -41.85 -3.64 5.82
CA GLY A 61 -42.41 -4.94 5.45
C GLY A 61 -42.83 -5.80 6.63
N VAL A 62 -44.13 -5.75 6.93
CA VAL A 62 -44.95 -6.63 7.80
C VAL A 62 -45.01 -6.24 9.28
N GLY A 63 -46.23 -5.87 9.71
CA GLY A 63 -46.52 -5.18 10.95
C GLY A 63 -46.05 -5.86 12.22
N CYS A 64 -45.29 -5.11 13.01
CA CYS A 64 -45.21 -5.28 14.45
C CYS A 64 -45.52 -3.92 15.09
N SER A 65 -46.57 -3.89 15.91
CA SER A 65 -46.92 -2.78 16.79
C SER A 65 -45.74 -2.44 17.70
N SER A 66 -45.35 -1.15 17.71
CA SER A 66 -44.65 -0.47 18.80
C SER A 66 -43.50 -1.24 19.47
N GLN A 67 -42.32 -1.22 18.87
CA GLN A 67 -41.01 -1.12 19.53
C GLN A 67 -39.93 -0.99 18.45
N GLU A 68 -38.97 -0.08 18.64
CA GLU A 68 -37.82 0.12 17.76
C GLU A 68 -37.10 -1.21 17.52
N GLY A 69 -37.11 -1.69 16.27
CA GLY A 69 -36.39 -2.88 15.83
C GLY A 69 -34.99 -2.55 15.30
N PRO A 70 -34.03 -3.49 15.33
CA PRO A 70 -32.59 -3.23 15.22
C PRO A 70 -32.06 -2.91 13.81
N ASN A 71 -32.92 -2.68 12.81
CA ASN A 71 -32.52 -2.55 11.40
C ASN A 71 -32.73 -1.14 10.81
N SER A 72 -32.93 -0.11 11.62
CA SER A 72 -32.93 1.29 11.15
C SER A 72 -31.54 1.92 11.33
N GLY A 73 -30.75 1.98 10.26
CA GLY A 73 -29.50 2.74 10.23
C GLY A 73 -29.78 4.22 9.90
N SER A 74 -29.33 5.13 10.77
CA SER A 74 -29.33 6.58 10.47
C SER A 74 -27.92 6.99 10.06
N TYR A 75 -27.76 7.51 8.85
CA TYR A 75 -26.48 8.03 8.35
C TYR A 75 -26.55 9.55 8.25
N ALA A 76 -25.61 10.26 8.89
CA ALA A 76 -25.49 11.70 8.80
C ALA A 76 -24.46 12.07 7.73
N LEU A 77 -24.85 12.89 6.75
CA LEU A 77 -23.93 13.42 5.74
C LEU A 77 -23.39 14.76 6.25
N VAL A 78 -22.13 14.78 6.70
CA VAL A 78 -21.44 16.01 7.13
C VAL A 78 -20.72 16.59 5.92
N LEU A 79 -21.22 17.71 5.41
CA LEU A 79 -20.57 18.43 4.30
C LEU A 79 -19.52 19.39 4.89
N GLY A 80 -18.24 19.12 4.65
CA GLY A 80 -17.15 19.97 5.11
C GLY A 80 -17.15 21.34 4.41
N ASN A 81 -16.86 22.40 5.17
CA ASN A 81 -16.81 23.78 4.69
C ASN A 81 -15.74 23.96 3.59
N GLY A 82 -16.16 24.02 2.33
CA GLY A 82 -15.34 24.30 1.16
C GLY A 82 -15.91 25.47 0.33
N GLN A 83 -15.02 26.30 -0.22
CA GLN A 83 -15.35 27.62 -0.78
C GLN A 83 -16.32 27.64 -1.98
N ARG A 84 -16.98 28.79 -2.13
CA ARG A 84 -18.02 29.11 -3.13
C ARG A 84 -17.60 28.79 -4.57
N GLY A 85 -18.45 28.06 -5.28
CA GLY A 85 -18.55 28.15 -6.75
C GLY A 85 -18.18 26.91 -7.57
N ALA A 86 -17.97 25.73 -6.98
CA ALA A 86 -17.73 24.50 -7.74
C ALA A 86 -18.98 23.60 -7.76
N GLU A 87 -19.45 23.23 -8.96
CA GLU A 87 -20.35 22.09 -9.13
C GLU A 87 -19.58 20.81 -8.75
N TRP A 88 -19.95 20.20 -7.63
CA TRP A 88 -19.41 18.91 -7.21
C TRP A 88 -20.13 17.79 -7.95
N LYS A 89 -19.46 17.13 -8.89
CA LYS A 89 -19.85 15.79 -9.39
C LYS A 89 -18.88 14.76 -8.83
N ARG A 90 -19.18 14.25 -7.64
CA ARG A 90 -18.57 13.01 -7.14
C ARG A 90 -19.65 11.93 -7.22
N ASP A 91 -19.46 10.96 -8.12
CA ASP A 91 -20.25 9.73 -8.12
C ASP A 91 -19.78 8.89 -6.91
N ALA A 92 -20.54 8.92 -5.82
CA ALA A 92 -20.28 8.08 -4.65
C ALA A 92 -21.06 6.77 -4.80
N TRP A 93 -20.34 5.65 -4.92
CA TRP A 93 -20.91 4.32 -4.93
C TRP A 93 -20.87 3.77 -3.50
N PHE A 94 -22.03 3.58 -2.87
CA PHE A 94 -22.12 2.95 -1.55
C PHE A 94 -22.53 1.48 -1.71
N SER A 95 -21.66 0.57 -1.26
CA SER A 95 -22.00 -0.83 -1.04
C SER A 95 -22.51 -0.98 0.39
N LEU A 96 -23.79 -1.35 0.57
CA LEU A 96 -24.27 -1.88 1.84
C LEU A 96 -23.75 -3.32 1.98
N ASP A 97 -22.49 -3.49 2.37
CA ASP A 97 -22.04 -4.76 2.94
C ASP A 97 -21.67 -4.54 4.41
N SER A 98 -22.41 -5.23 5.29
CA SER A 98 -22.40 -5.03 6.74
C SER A 98 -21.33 -5.83 7.46
N SER A 99 -20.42 -6.51 6.77
CA SER A 99 -19.31 -7.19 7.43
C SER A 99 -18.12 -6.24 7.60
N HIS A 100 -17.90 -5.79 8.84
CA HIS A 100 -16.75 -5.01 9.30
C HIS A 100 -15.44 -5.84 9.30
N THR A 101 -15.29 -6.71 8.31
CA THR A 101 -14.26 -7.74 8.25
C THR A 101 -13.61 -7.71 6.90
N MET A 102 -12.28 -7.65 6.90
CA MET A 102 -11.45 -7.83 5.72
C MET A 102 -11.73 -9.17 5.03
N ASP A 103 -11.83 -9.15 3.70
CA ASP A 103 -11.98 -10.37 2.92
C ASP A 103 -10.75 -11.28 3.09
N ILE A 104 -10.99 -12.58 3.30
CA ILE A 104 -9.95 -13.61 3.34
C ILE A 104 -10.20 -14.62 2.23
N LEU A 105 -9.42 -14.51 1.15
CA LEU A 105 -9.51 -15.41 0.01
C LEU A 105 -8.83 -16.75 0.32
N SER A 106 -9.49 -17.84 -0.06
CA SER A 106 -8.96 -19.19 0.09
C SER A 106 -7.97 -19.60 -1.00
N ASN A 107 -7.97 -18.88 -2.13
CA ASN A 107 -7.10 -19.14 -3.28
C ASN A 107 -6.70 -17.80 -3.94
N ASP A 108 -5.68 -17.85 -4.80
CA ASP A 108 -5.25 -16.72 -5.61
C ASP A 108 -6.38 -16.24 -6.55
N PRO A 109 -6.80 -14.95 -6.50
CA PRO A 109 -7.81 -14.44 -7.41
C PRO A 109 -7.24 -14.23 -8.82
N SER A 110 -8.11 -14.29 -9.83
CA SER A 110 -7.74 -13.78 -11.16
C SER A 110 -7.48 -12.27 -11.11
N TYR A 111 -6.62 -11.76 -11.99
CA TYR A 111 -6.37 -10.32 -12.09
C TYR A 111 -7.66 -9.50 -12.25
N SER A 112 -8.60 -9.92 -13.11
CA SER A 112 -9.85 -9.18 -13.30
C SER A 112 -10.71 -9.11 -12.03
N ALA A 113 -10.70 -10.15 -11.20
CA ALA A 113 -11.42 -10.13 -9.93
C ALA A 113 -10.71 -9.23 -8.92
N PHE A 114 -9.38 -9.32 -8.85
CA PHE A 114 -8.56 -8.48 -7.97
C PHE A 114 -8.69 -6.99 -8.31
N PHE A 115 -8.57 -6.66 -9.60
CA PHE A 115 -8.71 -5.32 -10.13
C PHE A 115 -10.06 -4.68 -9.75
N LYS A 116 -11.16 -5.40 -9.97
CA LYS A 116 -12.52 -4.87 -9.74
C LYS A 116 -12.88 -4.76 -8.27
N ASN A 117 -12.50 -5.74 -7.45
CA ASN A 117 -13.02 -5.87 -6.08
C ASN A 117 -12.09 -5.29 -5.01
N TYR A 118 -10.82 -5.06 -5.33
CA TYR A 118 -9.81 -4.61 -4.36
C TYR A 118 -8.99 -3.42 -4.86
N LEU A 119 -8.48 -3.47 -6.10
CA LEU A 119 -7.62 -2.40 -6.62
C LEU A 119 -8.41 -1.11 -6.89
N LEU A 120 -9.49 -1.19 -7.67
CA LEU A 120 -10.34 -0.04 -8.00
C LEU A 120 -11.12 0.51 -6.79
N THR A 121 -11.54 -0.37 -5.90
CA THR A 121 -12.31 -0.01 -4.70
C THR A 121 -11.42 0.35 -3.51
N ASN A 122 -10.09 0.29 -3.67
CA ASN A 122 -9.11 0.58 -2.64
C ASN A 122 -9.35 -0.20 -1.32
N ARG A 123 -9.68 -1.49 -1.42
CA ARG A 123 -10.03 -2.37 -0.28
C ARG A 123 -8.91 -3.36 0.03
N PRO A 124 -8.51 -3.54 1.31
CA PRO A 124 -7.50 -4.50 1.69
C PRO A 124 -8.05 -5.94 1.54
N VAL A 125 -7.17 -6.89 1.22
CA VAL A 125 -7.53 -8.31 1.17
C VAL A 125 -6.41 -9.21 1.67
N LEU A 126 -6.76 -10.28 2.39
CA LEU A 126 -5.83 -11.34 2.80
C LEU A 126 -6.01 -12.55 1.89
N ILE A 127 -4.95 -13.03 1.27
CA ILE A 127 -4.99 -14.07 0.25
C ILE A 127 -4.22 -15.29 0.76
N ARG A 128 -4.86 -16.46 0.81
CA ARG A 128 -4.13 -17.73 0.93
C ARG A 128 -3.59 -18.08 -0.46
N SER A 129 -2.28 -17.90 -0.63
CA SER A 129 -1.64 -18.02 -1.93
C SER A 129 -1.01 -19.39 -2.11
N SER A 130 -1.51 -20.12 -3.10
CA SER A 130 -0.92 -21.39 -3.53
C SER A 130 0.44 -21.16 -4.18
N GLU A 131 0.59 -20.05 -4.91
CA GLU A 131 1.85 -19.66 -5.54
C GLU A 131 2.93 -19.35 -4.51
N ALA A 132 2.62 -18.53 -3.50
CA ALA A 132 3.58 -18.18 -2.45
C ALA A 132 4.03 -19.40 -1.64
N SER A 133 3.13 -20.37 -1.44
CA SER A 133 3.44 -21.61 -0.75
C SER A 133 4.44 -22.48 -1.52
N GLU A 134 4.52 -22.34 -2.85
CA GLU A 134 5.38 -23.11 -3.72
C GLU A 134 6.72 -22.43 -4.05
N TRP A 135 6.93 -21.18 -3.61
CA TRP A 135 8.16 -20.45 -3.83
C TRP A 135 9.40 -21.17 -3.26
N PRO A 136 10.57 -21.02 -3.90
CA PRO A 136 11.82 -21.53 -3.34
C PRO A 136 12.09 -20.99 -1.92
N ALA A 137 11.74 -19.74 -1.61
CA ALA A 137 11.84 -19.20 -0.26
C ALA A 137 11.00 -20.01 0.75
N SER A 138 9.75 -20.32 0.42
CA SER A 138 8.86 -21.12 1.27
C SER A 138 9.36 -22.55 1.50
N LYS A 139 10.17 -23.09 0.58
CA LYS A 139 10.74 -24.44 0.65
C LYS A 139 12.13 -24.49 1.27
N ASN A 140 12.97 -23.50 1.00
CA ASN A 140 14.40 -23.50 1.31
C ASN A 140 14.73 -22.65 2.53
N TRP A 141 13.87 -21.70 2.91
CA TRP A 141 14.03 -20.91 4.14
C TRP A 141 13.30 -21.56 5.33
N THR A 142 12.67 -22.71 5.12
CA THR A 142 11.88 -23.39 6.13
C THR A 142 12.30 -24.84 6.30
N VAL A 143 12.11 -25.36 7.51
CA VAL A 143 12.25 -26.78 7.85
C VAL A 143 10.87 -27.32 8.18
N SER A 144 10.50 -28.45 7.58
CA SER A 144 9.29 -29.18 8.01
C SER A 144 9.48 -29.63 9.46
N ALA A 145 8.57 -29.24 10.35
CA ALA A 145 8.56 -29.82 11.69
C ALA A 145 8.32 -31.32 11.59
N ALA A 146 9.06 -32.10 12.38
CA ALA A 146 8.78 -33.52 12.55
C ALA A 146 7.33 -33.70 13.02
N ASP A 147 6.61 -34.66 12.41
CA ASP A 147 5.18 -34.93 12.60
C ASP A 147 4.78 -35.00 14.08
N GLY A 148 4.30 -33.89 14.63
CA GLY A 148 3.56 -33.84 15.89
C GLY A 148 2.07 -33.99 15.60
N PRO A 149 1.32 -34.86 16.32
CA PRO A 149 -0.06 -35.14 15.98
C PRO A 149 -0.96 -33.92 16.28
N GLY A 150 -1.57 -33.32 15.24
CA GLY A 150 -2.79 -32.53 15.40
C GLY A 150 -2.82 -31.09 14.88
N THR A 151 -1.77 -30.54 14.26
CA THR A 151 -1.83 -29.18 13.66
C THR A 151 -1.42 -29.18 12.18
N SER A 152 -1.99 -28.24 11.41
CA SER A 152 -1.84 -28.18 9.96
C SER A 152 -0.37 -27.97 9.54
N ARG A 153 0.05 -28.58 8.42
CA ARG A 153 1.46 -28.63 7.94
C ARG A 153 2.11 -27.25 7.75
N ALA A 154 1.33 -26.21 7.46
CA ALA A 154 1.78 -24.83 7.27
C ALA A 154 2.01 -24.06 8.59
N GLU A 155 1.38 -24.47 9.69
CA GLU A 155 1.53 -23.80 10.99
C GLU A 155 2.77 -24.25 11.77
N GLN A 156 3.44 -25.31 11.31
CA GLN A 156 4.58 -25.89 12.00
C GLN A 156 5.94 -25.59 11.34
N SER A 157 5.99 -24.99 10.14
CA SER A 157 7.26 -24.73 9.47
C SER A 157 8.10 -23.71 10.25
N ARG A 158 9.28 -24.13 10.71
CA ARG A 158 10.26 -23.26 11.38
C ARG A 158 11.25 -22.73 10.36
N GLY A 159 11.81 -21.53 10.58
CA GLY A 159 12.85 -21.01 9.67
C GLY A 159 14.13 -21.85 9.71
N ASP A 160 14.70 -22.16 8.56
CA ASP A 160 16.02 -22.81 8.43
C ASP A 160 17.13 -21.75 8.49
N LEU A 161 17.45 -21.32 9.71
CA LEU A 161 18.49 -20.31 9.93
C LEU A 161 19.88 -20.79 9.44
N LYS A 162 20.14 -22.10 9.45
CA LYS A 162 21.42 -22.64 9.00
C LYS A 162 21.58 -22.50 7.49
N ALA A 163 20.55 -22.87 6.72
CA ALA A 163 20.54 -22.71 5.26
C ALA A 163 20.60 -21.23 4.85
N LEU A 164 19.87 -20.37 5.58
CA LEU A 164 19.89 -18.91 5.36
C LEU A 164 21.28 -18.31 5.64
N VAL A 165 21.94 -18.68 6.73
CA VAL A 165 23.31 -18.22 7.03
C VAL A 165 24.32 -18.75 6.02
N GLN A 166 24.16 -19.99 5.55
CA GLN A 166 25.02 -20.53 4.51
C GLN A 166 24.91 -19.72 3.21
N SER A 167 23.69 -19.32 2.83
CA SER A 167 23.42 -18.61 1.58
C SER A 167 23.73 -17.11 1.66
N TYR A 168 23.38 -16.47 2.77
CA TYR A 168 23.34 -15.01 2.91
C TYR A 168 24.13 -14.46 4.09
N GLY A 169 24.76 -15.31 4.91
CA GLY A 169 25.41 -14.90 6.16
C GLY A 169 26.52 -13.86 6.01
N HIS A 170 27.12 -13.77 4.82
CA HIS A 170 28.18 -12.82 4.50
C HIS A 170 27.66 -11.44 4.07
N LEU A 171 26.36 -11.31 3.81
CA LEU A 171 25.77 -10.05 3.36
C LEU A 171 25.57 -9.11 4.55
N GLU A 172 25.90 -7.82 4.36
CA GLU A 172 25.47 -6.78 5.29
C GLU A 172 23.96 -6.52 5.13
N VAL A 173 23.29 -6.37 6.27
CA VAL A 173 21.84 -6.18 6.33
C VAL A 173 21.49 -4.98 7.21
N PRO A 174 20.50 -4.18 6.80
CA PRO A 174 19.95 -3.12 7.63
C PRO A 174 19.22 -3.72 8.84
N VAL A 175 19.52 -3.20 10.02
CA VAL A 175 18.98 -3.66 11.29
C VAL A 175 18.37 -2.49 12.03
N VAL A 176 17.17 -2.71 12.55
CA VAL A 176 16.50 -1.83 13.49
C VAL A 176 16.55 -2.48 14.88
N LYS A 177 17.28 -1.88 15.81
CA LYS A 177 17.31 -2.31 17.22
C LYS A 177 16.20 -1.58 17.96
N GLN A 178 15.20 -2.32 18.45
CA GLN A 178 14.08 -1.76 19.20
C GLN A 178 14.21 -2.14 20.68
N ARG A 179 13.89 -1.19 21.57
CA ARG A 179 13.68 -1.46 22.99
C ARG A 179 12.19 -1.54 23.23
N ILE A 180 11.74 -2.68 23.73
CA ILE A 180 10.33 -2.99 23.93
C ILE A 180 10.05 -3.18 25.41
N ARG A 181 9.07 -2.43 25.91
CA ARG A 181 8.58 -2.58 27.28
C ARG A 181 7.70 -3.82 27.39
N SER A 182 7.97 -4.66 28.39
CA SER A 182 7.08 -5.78 28.74
C SER A 182 5.69 -5.26 29.12
N PRO A 183 4.59 -5.86 28.63
CA PRO A 183 3.24 -5.51 29.08
C PRO A 183 3.14 -5.66 30.60
N SER A 184 2.53 -4.69 31.28
CA SER A 184 2.27 -4.79 32.72
C SER A 184 1.43 -6.04 33.00
N PRO A 185 1.73 -6.84 34.03
CA PRO A 185 0.91 -8.00 34.41
C PRO A 185 -0.44 -7.62 35.05
N ASP A 186 -0.79 -6.33 35.17
CA ASP A 186 -2.03 -5.89 35.79
C ASP A 186 -3.26 -6.21 34.89
N PRO A 187 -4.12 -7.17 35.27
CA PRO A 187 -5.22 -7.64 34.41
C PRO A 187 -6.38 -6.65 34.27
N GLN A 188 -6.35 -5.51 34.97
CA GLN A 188 -7.42 -4.52 34.94
C GLN A 188 -7.27 -3.45 33.85
N GLU A 189 -6.11 -3.34 33.20
CA GLU A 189 -5.91 -2.40 32.10
C GLU A 189 -5.89 -3.12 30.75
N THR A 190 -6.90 -2.77 29.93
CA THR A 190 -7.01 -2.90 28.48
C THR A 190 -7.68 -4.16 27.93
N SER A 191 -8.85 -3.97 27.33
CA SER A 191 -9.27 -4.82 26.21
C SER A 191 -8.21 -4.73 25.12
N GLU A 192 -7.75 -5.86 24.57
CA GLU A 192 -6.74 -5.92 23.49
C GLU A 192 -7.03 -4.96 22.31
N ALA A 193 -8.29 -4.56 22.13
CA ALA A 193 -8.74 -3.64 21.09
C ALA A 193 -8.19 -2.20 21.17
N CYS A 194 -7.65 -1.75 22.32
CA CYS A 194 -7.30 -0.33 22.54
C CYS A 194 -5.81 -0.07 22.80
N VAL A 195 -4.95 -1.07 22.61
CA VAL A 195 -3.52 -0.96 22.94
C VAL A 195 -2.73 -0.50 21.72
N ASP A 196 -2.31 0.77 21.69
CA ASP A 196 -1.29 1.24 20.74
C ASP A 196 -0.01 0.43 20.94
N TRP A 197 0.40 -0.35 19.92
CA TRP A 197 1.58 -1.21 20.06
C TRP A 197 2.86 -0.38 20.02
N SER A 198 2.85 0.71 19.27
CA SER A 198 4.01 1.59 19.16
C SER A 198 4.38 2.23 20.50
N ALA A 199 3.41 2.38 21.40
CA ALA A 199 3.65 2.83 22.78
C ALA A 199 4.55 1.88 23.61
N TYR A 200 4.74 0.63 23.16
CA TYR A 200 5.70 -0.29 23.79
C TYR A 200 7.13 -0.08 23.32
N ILE A 201 7.38 0.63 22.22
CA ILE A 201 8.73 0.96 21.76
C ILE A 201 9.24 2.15 22.59
N THR A 202 10.22 1.91 23.47
CA THR A 202 10.83 2.96 24.30
C THR A 202 12.08 3.57 23.66
N GLY A 203 12.58 2.95 22.58
CA GLY A 203 13.67 3.46 21.77
C GLY A 203 13.90 2.63 20.53
N GLN A 204 14.37 3.27 19.46
CA GLN A 204 14.72 2.62 18.20
C GLN A 204 15.98 3.26 17.63
N GLU A 205 16.90 2.44 17.14
CA GLU A 205 18.11 2.87 16.42
C GLU A 205 18.30 2.03 15.17
N ASN A 206 18.76 2.67 14.09
CA ASN A 206 19.14 1.98 12.84
C ASN A 206 20.63 1.65 12.88
N ASP A 207 20.99 0.48 12.38
CA ASP A 207 22.34 -0.05 12.35
C ASP A 207 22.53 -0.97 11.14
N TYR A 208 23.76 -1.43 10.92
CA TYR A 208 24.10 -2.46 9.95
C TYR A 208 24.88 -3.58 10.63
N MET A 209 24.59 -4.82 10.25
CA MET A 209 25.27 -6.01 10.74
C MET A 209 25.42 -7.00 9.59
N THR A 210 26.39 -7.91 9.67
CA THR A 210 26.34 -9.08 8.79
C THR A 210 25.14 -9.96 9.16
N PHE A 211 24.51 -10.58 8.17
CA PHE A 211 23.36 -11.45 8.44
C PHE A 211 23.71 -12.60 9.40
N ARG A 212 24.96 -13.09 9.37
CA ARG A 212 25.47 -14.06 10.34
C ARG A 212 25.40 -13.54 11.78
N GLU A 213 25.85 -12.30 12.03
CA GLU A 213 25.81 -11.71 13.37
C GLU A 213 24.38 -11.54 13.88
N VAL A 214 23.43 -11.22 12.99
CA VAL A 214 22.00 -11.16 13.34
C VAL A 214 21.51 -12.52 13.86
N ILE A 215 21.82 -13.61 13.13
CA ILE A 215 21.40 -14.96 13.54
C ILE A 215 22.09 -15.38 14.84
N GLU A 216 23.39 -15.12 14.99
CA GLU A 216 24.12 -15.40 16.23
C GLU A 216 23.54 -14.66 17.43
N HIS A 217 23.07 -13.41 17.23
CA HIS A 217 22.37 -12.64 18.26
C HIS A 217 21.06 -13.33 18.70
N TRP A 218 20.20 -13.69 17.75
CA TRP A 218 18.93 -14.37 18.04
C TRP A 218 19.15 -15.73 18.72
N GLU A 219 20.13 -16.51 18.26
CA GLU A 219 20.45 -17.81 18.87
C GLU A 219 20.99 -17.68 20.30
N LYS A 220 21.86 -16.69 20.56
CA LYS A 220 22.38 -16.42 21.90
C LYS A 220 21.24 -16.04 22.85
N LYS A 221 20.36 -15.14 22.41
CA LYS A 221 19.20 -14.70 23.17
C LYS A 221 18.24 -15.86 23.49
N SER A 222 17.97 -16.73 22.51
CA SER A 222 17.14 -17.92 22.72
C SER A 222 17.77 -18.90 23.72
N ARG A 223 19.10 -19.08 23.69
CA ARG A 223 19.82 -19.92 24.66
C ARG A 223 19.74 -19.37 26.09
N ASP A 224 19.86 -18.06 26.26
CA ASP A 224 19.79 -17.39 27.56
C ASP A 224 18.38 -17.50 28.18
N LEU A 225 17.32 -17.37 27.38
CA LEU A 225 15.92 -17.52 27.83
C LEU A 225 15.57 -18.91 28.37
N ASN A 226 16.29 -19.95 27.91
CA ASN A 226 16.07 -21.33 28.32
C ASN A 226 16.82 -21.71 29.61
N ARG A 227 17.55 -20.78 30.26
CA ARG A 227 18.24 -21.03 31.54
C ARG A 227 17.31 -20.79 32.74
N PRO A 228 17.07 -21.80 33.60
CA PRO A 228 16.11 -21.71 34.71
C PRO A 228 16.41 -20.58 35.70
N ASP A 229 17.69 -20.29 35.96
CA ASP A 229 18.11 -19.32 36.98
C ASP A 229 17.89 -17.85 36.58
N GLN A 230 17.60 -17.56 35.30
CA GLN A 230 17.39 -16.19 34.79
C GLN A 230 15.93 -15.80 34.57
N GLN A 231 14.99 -16.75 34.61
CA GLN A 231 13.56 -16.46 34.45
C GLN A 231 12.97 -15.63 35.62
N VAL A 232 13.51 -15.78 36.83
CA VAL A 232 13.04 -15.09 38.03
C VAL A 232 13.60 -13.66 38.14
N VAL A 233 14.77 -13.38 37.56
CA VAL A 233 15.45 -12.08 37.69
C VAL A 233 14.98 -11.04 36.67
N ARG A 234 14.50 -11.45 35.48
CA ARG A 234 14.06 -10.51 34.42
C ARG A 234 12.61 -10.04 34.53
N ALA A 235 11.78 -10.66 35.37
CA ALA A 235 10.40 -10.24 35.58
C ALA A 235 10.28 -8.84 36.26
N ALA A 236 11.40 -8.28 36.74
CA ALA A 236 11.48 -6.96 37.33
C ALA A 236 12.43 -6.05 36.55
N LEU A 237 11.85 -5.09 35.80
CA LEU A 237 12.41 -3.77 35.49
C LEU A 237 13.59 -3.66 34.49
N THR A 238 13.43 -4.09 33.23
CA THR A 238 14.18 -3.48 32.09
C THR A 238 13.41 -3.61 30.78
N ASP A 239 13.52 -2.61 29.89
CA ASP A 239 13.07 -2.74 28.51
C ASP A 239 13.92 -3.80 27.78
N GLU A 240 13.29 -4.67 27.01
CA GLU A 240 13.98 -5.73 26.26
C GLU A 240 14.46 -5.19 24.90
N GLN A 241 15.75 -5.36 24.60
CA GLN A 241 16.26 -5.06 23.26
C GLN A 241 15.95 -6.25 22.32
N VAL A 242 15.34 -5.94 21.17
CA VAL A 242 15.07 -6.87 20.07
C VAL A 242 15.69 -6.35 18.77
N ILE A 243 16.01 -7.26 17.85
CA ILE A 243 16.57 -6.95 16.54
C ILE A 243 15.57 -7.26 15.42
N TYR A 244 15.37 -6.30 14.52
CA TYR A 244 14.50 -6.39 13.36
C TYR A 244 15.26 -6.05 12.07
N VAL A 245 15.51 -7.04 11.22
CA VAL A 245 16.01 -6.80 9.86
C VAL A 245 14.86 -6.22 9.02
N LYS A 246 15.01 -4.97 8.60
CA LYS A 246 13.97 -4.21 7.89
C LYS A 246 14.62 -3.48 6.72
N ASP A 247 13.91 -3.43 5.61
CA ASP A 247 14.31 -2.77 4.36
C ASP A 247 15.52 -3.45 3.69
N TRP A 248 15.63 -4.78 3.81
CA TRP A 248 16.69 -5.54 3.16
C TRP A 248 16.37 -5.81 1.68
N HIS A 249 17.06 -5.08 0.80
CA HIS A 249 16.98 -5.19 -0.67
C HIS A 249 17.69 -6.46 -1.21
N LEU A 250 17.35 -7.62 -0.66
CA LEU A 250 18.02 -8.89 -0.99
C LEU A 250 17.88 -9.23 -2.49
N ILE A 251 16.76 -8.88 -3.10
CA ILE A 251 16.44 -9.21 -4.50
C ILE A 251 17.39 -8.45 -5.42
N ARG A 252 17.50 -7.13 -5.21
CA ARG A 252 18.47 -6.27 -5.87
C ARG A 252 19.90 -6.80 -5.76
N ILE A 253 20.33 -7.18 -4.55
CA ILE A 253 21.66 -7.75 -4.31
C ILE A 253 21.85 -9.03 -5.14
N CYS A 254 20.87 -9.95 -5.12
CA CYS A 254 20.93 -11.17 -5.93
C CYS A 254 20.95 -10.88 -7.43
N ASP A 255 20.17 -9.92 -7.91
CA ASP A 255 20.12 -9.51 -9.32
C ASP A 255 21.48 -8.95 -9.77
N GLN A 256 22.14 -8.13 -8.94
CA GLN A 256 23.47 -7.57 -9.21
C GLN A 256 24.54 -8.66 -9.27
N LEU A 257 24.59 -9.56 -8.28
CA LEU A 257 25.54 -10.68 -8.26
C LEU A 257 25.41 -11.58 -9.50
N ASN A 258 24.17 -11.80 -9.97
CA ASN A 258 23.92 -12.58 -11.18
C ASN A 258 24.36 -11.86 -12.47
N LYS A 259 24.28 -10.53 -12.52
CA LYS A 259 24.76 -9.73 -13.66
C LYS A 259 26.30 -9.75 -13.73
N ASP A 260 26.97 -9.59 -12.60
CA ASP A 260 28.44 -9.53 -12.51
C ASP A 260 29.09 -10.90 -12.77
N GLY A 261 28.49 -11.99 -12.26
CA GLY A 261 28.96 -13.36 -12.49
C GLY A 261 28.90 -13.82 -13.96
N ASN A 262 28.15 -13.15 -14.82
CA ASN A 262 28.14 -13.41 -16.28
C ASN A 262 29.26 -12.65 -17.03
N GLN A 263 29.97 -11.72 -16.39
CA GLN A 263 31.08 -10.96 -17.01
C GLN A 263 32.47 -11.54 -16.72
N HIS A 264 32.62 -12.37 -15.68
CA HIS A 264 33.87 -13.05 -15.36
C HIS A 264 33.67 -14.58 -15.28
N ASN A 265 34.05 -15.27 -16.36
CA ASN A 265 34.40 -16.68 -16.29
C ASN A 265 35.62 -16.80 -15.36
N GLU A 266 35.43 -17.15 -14.09
CA GLU A 266 36.34 -17.98 -13.28
C GLU A 266 35.78 -18.14 -11.85
N THR A 267 35.35 -19.38 -11.53
CA THR A 267 35.20 -19.95 -10.18
C THR A 267 34.50 -19.09 -9.12
N CYS A 268 33.17 -19.01 -9.16
CA CYS A 268 32.38 -18.78 -7.94
C CYS A 268 31.87 -20.12 -7.43
N GLU A 269 32.16 -20.41 -6.17
CA GLU A 269 31.80 -21.64 -5.47
C GLU A 269 30.32 -21.99 -5.64
N GLU A 270 30.06 -23.30 -5.76
CA GLU A 270 28.75 -23.93 -5.84
C GLU A 270 27.85 -23.46 -4.67
N GLY A 271 26.89 -22.56 -4.90
CA GLY A 271 25.98 -22.18 -3.81
C GLY A 271 24.85 -21.21 -4.12
N LEU A 272 25.06 -20.19 -4.95
CA LEU A 272 24.00 -19.22 -5.23
C LEU A 272 23.06 -19.74 -6.32
N GLN A 273 21.85 -20.10 -5.93
CA GLN A 273 20.82 -20.60 -6.84
C GLN A 273 20.50 -19.52 -7.89
N LYS A 274 20.76 -19.80 -9.17
CA LYS A 274 20.42 -18.90 -10.32
C LYS A 274 18.92 -18.62 -10.48
N VAL A 275 18.07 -19.24 -9.67
CA VAL A 275 16.61 -19.12 -9.73
C VAL A 275 16.18 -18.16 -8.62
N PRO A 276 15.33 -17.15 -8.90
CA PRO A 276 14.88 -16.21 -7.88
C PRO A 276 14.11 -16.96 -6.78
N PHE A 277 14.29 -16.53 -5.54
CA PHE A 277 13.70 -17.20 -4.38
C PHE A 277 12.18 -17.02 -4.27
N TYR A 278 11.59 -16.15 -5.08
CA TYR A 278 10.15 -15.97 -5.24
C TYR A 278 9.85 -15.44 -6.66
N ARG A 279 8.57 -15.34 -6.99
CA ARG A 279 8.08 -14.62 -8.17
C ARG A 279 6.98 -13.66 -7.75
N VAL A 280 6.87 -12.52 -8.42
CA VAL A 280 5.77 -11.58 -8.18
C VAL A 280 4.47 -12.22 -8.67
N PRO A 281 3.43 -12.37 -7.83
CA PRO A 281 2.14 -12.90 -8.26
C PRO A 281 1.54 -12.08 -9.39
N ASP A 282 0.84 -12.74 -10.32
CA ASP A 282 0.24 -12.11 -11.51
C ASP A 282 -0.62 -10.89 -11.19
N ILE A 283 -1.31 -10.90 -10.04
CA ILE A 283 -2.18 -9.80 -9.59
C ILE A 283 -1.44 -8.51 -9.23
N PHE A 284 -0.12 -8.58 -9.03
CA PHE A 284 0.76 -7.46 -8.68
C PHE A 284 1.80 -7.16 -9.77
N MET A 285 1.68 -7.76 -10.96
CA MET A 285 2.68 -7.63 -12.04
C MET A 285 2.72 -6.27 -12.75
N ASP A 286 1.66 -5.47 -12.66
CA ASP A 286 1.62 -4.11 -13.24
C ASP A 286 2.30 -3.12 -12.30
N ASP A 287 3.59 -3.35 -11.99
CA ASP A 287 4.37 -2.63 -10.99
C ASP A 287 5.28 -1.59 -11.65
N TRP A 288 4.75 -0.37 -11.86
CA TRP A 288 5.46 0.68 -12.60
C TRP A 288 6.71 1.15 -11.86
N MET A 289 6.65 1.14 -10.54
CA MET A 289 7.71 1.60 -9.66
C MET A 289 8.92 0.67 -9.79
N ASN A 290 8.74 -0.63 -9.57
CA ASN A 290 9.84 -1.59 -9.66
C ASN A 290 10.26 -1.88 -11.11
N ASP A 291 9.35 -1.79 -12.09
CA ASP A 291 9.72 -1.90 -13.50
C ASP A 291 10.69 -0.80 -13.93
N TYR A 292 10.42 0.46 -13.53
CA TYR A 292 11.31 1.59 -13.80
C TYR A 292 12.62 1.47 -13.01
N TYR A 293 12.54 1.21 -11.71
CA TYR A 293 13.72 1.14 -10.84
C TYR A 293 14.68 0.03 -11.25
N SER A 294 14.16 -1.19 -11.51
CA SER A 294 15.01 -2.32 -11.92
C SER A 294 15.71 -2.10 -13.27
N ALA A 295 15.17 -1.23 -14.12
CA ALA A 295 15.68 -0.95 -15.47
C ALA A 295 16.61 0.27 -15.51
N GLU A 296 16.29 1.33 -14.78
CA GLU A 296 16.89 2.66 -14.92
C GLU A 296 17.67 3.10 -13.66
N THR A 297 17.67 2.31 -12.59
CA THR A 297 18.38 2.62 -11.33
C THR A 297 19.10 1.40 -10.75
N ASP A 298 19.87 1.62 -9.69
CA ASP A 298 20.54 0.58 -8.90
C ASP A 298 19.81 0.31 -7.57
N ASP A 299 18.49 0.54 -7.53
CA ASP A 299 17.64 0.42 -6.34
C ASP A 299 16.31 -0.28 -6.66
N ASP A 300 15.55 -0.68 -5.63
CA ASP A 300 14.20 -1.25 -5.79
C ASP A 300 13.31 -1.00 -4.55
N PHE A 301 12.02 -1.29 -4.68
CA PHE A 301 11.05 -1.20 -3.59
C PHE A 301 10.57 -2.60 -3.16
N ARG A 302 11.53 -3.53 -3.06
CA ARG A 302 11.28 -4.95 -2.79
C ARG A 302 12.14 -5.39 -1.60
N PHE A 303 11.49 -5.74 -0.50
CA PHE A 303 12.15 -5.88 0.79
C PHE A 303 11.92 -7.24 1.43
N VAL A 304 12.98 -7.79 2.00
CA VAL A 304 12.89 -8.91 2.94
C VAL A 304 12.91 -8.36 4.36
N TYR A 305 11.89 -8.68 5.15
CA TYR A 305 11.85 -8.35 6.57
C TYR A 305 11.98 -9.62 7.40
N MET A 306 12.85 -9.59 8.41
CA MET A 306 13.07 -10.70 9.34
C MET A 306 13.17 -10.20 10.78
N GLY A 307 12.29 -10.67 11.66
CA GLY A 307 12.23 -10.19 13.03
C GLY A 307 11.92 -11.30 14.04
N GLU A 308 12.42 -11.12 15.25
CA GLU A 308 12.00 -11.92 16.40
C GLU A 308 10.65 -11.42 16.95
N ARG A 309 10.06 -12.22 17.85
CA ARG A 309 8.80 -11.86 18.52
C ARG A 309 8.88 -10.47 19.15
N GLY A 310 7.82 -9.69 18.98
CA GLY A 310 7.68 -8.36 19.59
C GLY A 310 8.17 -7.23 18.70
N THR A 311 9.12 -7.50 17.79
CA THR A 311 9.51 -6.50 16.78
C THR A 311 8.29 -6.01 16.01
N MET A 312 8.25 -4.71 15.72
CA MET A 312 7.08 -4.11 15.10
C MET A 312 7.43 -2.96 14.15
N THR A 313 6.51 -2.68 13.23
CA THR A 313 6.50 -1.45 12.43
C THR A 313 5.33 -0.60 12.94
N GLY A 314 5.64 0.62 13.41
CA GLY A 314 4.64 1.54 13.94
C GLY A 314 3.65 2.04 12.88
N LEU A 315 2.67 2.82 13.31
CA LEU A 315 1.62 3.34 12.43
C LEU A 315 2.20 4.23 11.33
N HIS A 316 1.97 3.85 10.08
CA HIS A 316 2.40 4.60 8.91
C HIS A 316 1.47 4.37 7.73
N THR A 317 1.57 5.22 6.72
CA THR A 317 1.10 4.91 5.37
C THR A 317 2.32 4.64 4.51
N ASP A 318 2.19 3.78 3.51
CA ASP A 318 3.26 3.49 2.58
C ASP A 318 3.71 4.75 1.80
N VAL A 319 5.01 4.79 1.48
CA VAL A 319 5.64 5.94 0.81
C VAL A 319 4.88 6.31 -0.46
N TYR A 320 4.69 7.62 -0.66
CA TYR A 320 3.93 8.21 -1.77
C TYR A 320 2.50 7.71 -1.92
N ASN A 321 1.86 7.20 -0.86
CA ASN A 321 0.58 6.49 -0.98
C ASN A 321 0.62 5.38 -2.04
N SER A 322 1.77 4.72 -2.20
CA SER A 322 1.89 3.51 -3.01
C SER A 322 0.98 2.40 -2.46
N TYR A 323 0.74 1.38 -3.27
CA TYR A 323 0.23 0.12 -2.78
C TYR A 323 1.36 -0.65 -2.11
N SER A 324 1.02 -1.58 -1.22
CA SER A 324 1.95 -2.61 -0.82
C SER A 324 1.32 -3.98 -0.77
N TRP A 325 2.17 -5.00 -0.86
CA TRP A 325 1.79 -6.36 -0.51
C TRP A 325 2.89 -7.01 0.31
N SER A 326 2.50 -7.87 1.25
CA SER A 326 3.41 -8.61 2.12
C SER A 326 3.06 -10.09 2.09
N ALA A 327 3.98 -10.92 1.59
CA ALA A 327 3.90 -12.37 1.63
C ALA A 327 4.65 -12.90 2.85
N ASN A 328 3.94 -13.52 3.78
CA ASN A 328 4.54 -14.04 5.00
C ASN A 328 5.01 -15.49 4.79
N ILE A 329 6.30 -15.72 4.97
CA ILE A 329 6.99 -16.99 4.67
C ILE A 329 7.13 -17.84 5.93
N VAL A 330 7.47 -17.22 7.07
CA VAL A 330 7.66 -17.89 8.36
C VAL A 330 6.92 -17.12 9.44
N GLY A 331 6.28 -17.84 10.36
CA GLY A 331 5.69 -17.26 11.57
C GLY A 331 4.34 -16.59 11.32
N LYS A 332 3.95 -15.70 12.24
CA LYS A 332 2.68 -14.97 12.23
C LYS A 332 2.90 -13.49 12.49
N LYS A 333 2.14 -12.66 11.78
CA LYS A 333 2.07 -11.20 11.96
C LYS A 333 0.67 -10.80 12.39
N ARG A 334 0.55 -9.75 13.22
CA ARG A 334 -0.71 -9.07 13.47
C ARG A 334 -0.67 -7.70 12.81
N TRP A 335 -1.72 -7.41 12.06
CA TRP A 335 -1.90 -6.16 11.35
C TRP A 335 -3.05 -5.39 11.99
N ARG A 336 -2.89 -4.07 12.13
CA ARG A 336 -4.00 -3.14 12.25
C ARG A 336 -3.99 -2.20 11.08
N LEU A 337 -5.11 -2.10 10.37
CA LEU A 337 -5.29 -1.24 9.21
C LEU A 337 -6.41 -0.24 9.50
N TYR A 338 -6.20 1.01 9.12
CA TYR A 338 -7.10 2.13 9.35
C TYR A 338 -7.49 2.71 7.99
N SER A 339 -8.80 2.75 7.73
CA SER A 339 -9.34 3.26 6.48
C SER A 339 -9.04 4.75 6.31
N PRO A 340 -8.65 5.23 5.10
CA PRO A 340 -8.52 6.66 4.84
C PRO A 340 -9.87 7.38 4.72
N GLU A 341 -10.96 6.64 4.50
CA GLU A 341 -12.28 7.20 4.19
C GLU A 341 -13.31 7.03 5.33
N SER A 342 -12.98 6.23 6.35
CA SER A 342 -13.89 5.93 7.45
C SER A 342 -13.14 5.72 8.77
N ALA A 343 -13.88 5.68 9.87
CA ALA A 343 -13.33 5.32 11.19
C ALA A 343 -13.14 3.79 11.36
N GLU A 344 -13.19 3.02 10.27
CA GLU A 344 -13.03 1.56 10.31
C GLU A 344 -11.58 1.17 10.66
N ILE A 345 -11.46 0.22 11.59
CA ILE A 345 -10.20 -0.39 12.01
C ILE A 345 -10.32 -1.89 11.80
N ILE A 346 -9.40 -2.44 11.01
CA ILE A 346 -9.32 -3.87 10.73
C ILE A 346 -8.13 -4.43 11.51
N THR A 347 -8.37 -5.44 12.36
CA THR A 347 -7.31 -6.22 13.00
C THR A 347 -7.30 -7.64 12.44
N ILE A 348 -6.16 -8.09 11.90
CA ILE A 348 -6.05 -9.41 11.28
C ILE A 348 -4.72 -10.07 11.59
N GLU A 349 -4.73 -11.40 11.76
CA GLU A 349 -3.50 -12.20 11.86
C GLU A 349 -3.19 -12.86 10.52
N GLN A 350 -1.97 -12.63 10.04
CA GLN A 350 -1.41 -13.23 8.85
C GLN A 350 -0.48 -14.38 9.25
N SER A 351 -0.76 -15.58 8.75
CA SER A 351 0.05 -16.79 8.92
C SER A 351 0.98 -17.02 7.72
N ALA A 352 1.89 -17.99 7.82
CA ALA A 352 2.75 -18.39 6.72
C ALA A 352 1.95 -18.85 5.48
N GLY A 353 2.45 -18.53 4.28
CA GLY A 353 1.79 -18.82 2.99
C GLY A 353 0.67 -17.84 2.62
N GLN A 354 0.40 -16.82 3.44
CA GLN A 354 -0.59 -15.79 3.14
C GLN A 354 0.05 -14.50 2.63
N ILE A 355 -0.61 -13.84 1.67
CA ILE A 355 -0.25 -12.53 1.16
C ILE A 355 -1.33 -11.53 1.61
N ILE A 356 -0.92 -10.42 2.22
CA ILE A 356 -1.81 -9.29 2.48
C ILE A 356 -1.57 -8.20 1.44
N PHE A 357 -2.65 -7.65 0.88
CA PHE A 357 -2.63 -6.45 0.04
C PHE A 357 -3.09 -5.25 0.86
N VAL A 358 -2.27 -4.21 0.91
CA VAL A 358 -2.56 -2.94 1.58
C VAL A 358 -2.79 -1.87 0.52
N PRO A 359 -3.99 -1.26 0.47
CA PRO A 359 -4.32 -0.28 -0.54
C PRO A 359 -3.69 1.09 -0.26
N SER A 360 -3.70 1.95 -1.26
CA SER A 360 -3.19 3.31 -1.20
C SER A 360 -3.88 4.11 -0.09
N GLY A 361 -3.10 4.81 0.73
CA GLY A 361 -3.61 5.67 1.79
C GLY A 361 -4.01 4.96 3.09
N TRP A 362 -4.06 3.63 3.13
CA TRP A 362 -4.37 2.90 4.36
C TRP A 362 -3.22 3.00 5.36
N LYS A 363 -3.50 3.62 6.51
CA LYS A 363 -2.54 3.61 7.62
C LYS A 363 -2.52 2.22 8.23
N HIS A 364 -1.35 1.74 8.61
CA HIS A 364 -1.23 0.42 9.22
C HIS A 364 -0.02 0.29 10.12
N GLU A 365 -0.08 -0.68 11.02
CA GLU A 365 1.00 -1.09 11.91
C GLU A 365 1.04 -2.62 11.99
N VAL A 366 2.23 -3.17 12.25
CA VAL A 366 2.49 -4.59 12.11
C VAL A 366 3.31 -5.10 13.28
N LEU A 367 2.83 -6.14 13.97
CA LEU A 367 3.51 -6.80 15.09
C LEU A 367 3.90 -8.23 14.73
N ASN A 368 5.18 -8.59 14.93
CA ASN A 368 5.65 -9.96 14.75
C ASN A 368 5.30 -10.82 15.98
N LEU A 369 4.43 -11.83 15.78
CA LEU A 369 3.87 -12.66 16.84
C LEU A 369 4.61 -13.98 17.07
N SER A 370 5.48 -14.41 16.16
CA SER A 370 6.21 -15.68 16.28
C SER A 370 7.66 -15.46 16.72
N PRO A 371 8.33 -16.47 17.30
CA PRO A 371 9.75 -16.35 17.68
C PRO A 371 10.66 -15.91 16.53
N LEU A 372 10.30 -16.30 15.31
CA LEU A 372 10.89 -15.82 14.06
C LEU A 372 9.76 -15.53 13.08
N VAL A 373 9.84 -14.39 12.40
CA VAL A 373 8.97 -14.02 11.30
C VAL A 373 9.85 -13.65 10.10
N ILE A 374 9.49 -14.15 8.91
CA ILE A 374 10.15 -13.81 7.65
C ILE A 374 9.06 -13.46 6.64
N SER A 375 9.23 -12.33 5.94
CA SER A 375 8.28 -11.88 4.91
C SER A 375 8.98 -11.20 3.75
N ILE A 376 8.39 -11.32 2.56
CA ILE A 376 8.77 -10.61 1.35
C ILE A 376 7.71 -9.56 1.07
N ASN A 377 8.13 -8.33 0.82
CA ASN A 377 7.25 -7.16 0.79
C ASN A 377 7.60 -6.31 -0.42
N HIS A 378 6.60 -5.72 -1.06
CA HIS A 378 6.81 -4.75 -2.13
C HIS A 378 5.99 -3.51 -1.86
N ASN A 379 6.56 -2.34 -2.18
CA ASN A 379 5.78 -1.16 -2.52
C ASN A 379 5.70 -1.04 -4.03
N TRP A 380 4.53 -0.69 -4.54
CA TRP A 380 4.29 -0.60 -5.98
C TRP A 380 3.22 0.44 -6.32
N CYS A 381 3.23 0.91 -7.56
CA CYS A 381 2.15 1.74 -8.08
C CYS A 381 1.88 1.38 -9.52
N ASN A 382 0.70 1.77 -9.99
CA ASN A 382 0.30 1.62 -11.37
C ASN A 382 -0.69 2.71 -11.77
N SER A 383 -1.28 2.60 -12.95
CA SER A 383 -2.26 3.57 -13.41
C SER A 383 -3.44 3.82 -12.45
N VAL A 384 -3.83 2.85 -11.62
CA VAL A 384 -5.00 2.97 -10.72
C VAL A 384 -4.73 3.95 -9.59
N ASN A 385 -3.59 3.84 -8.89
CA ASN A 385 -3.21 4.76 -7.82
C ASN A 385 -2.27 5.88 -8.27
N LEU A 386 -1.91 5.98 -9.55
CA LEU A 386 -1.07 7.05 -10.07
C LEU A 386 -1.55 8.46 -9.64
N PRO A 387 -2.86 8.79 -9.65
CA PRO A 387 -3.33 10.08 -9.12
C PRO A 387 -3.03 10.28 -7.64
N SER A 388 -3.17 9.23 -6.81
CA SER A 388 -2.85 9.29 -5.37
C SER A 388 -1.36 9.48 -5.13
N VAL A 389 -0.52 8.83 -5.93
CA VAL A 389 0.95 9.00 -5.89
C VAL A 389 1.35 10.41 -6.31
N TYR A 390 0.73 10.93 -7.37
CA TYR A 390 0.91 12.31 -7.81
C TYR A 390 0.52 13.31 -6.71
N ASP A 391 -0.66 13.15 -6.11
CA ASP A 391 -1.18 14.07 -5.10
C ASP A 391 -0.33 14.00 -3.81
N ALA A 392 0.21 12.83 -3.44
CA ALA A 392 1.15 12.67 -2.34
C ALA A 392 2.47 13.42 -2.61
N LEU A 393 3.09 13.22 -3.78
CA LEU A 393 4.33 13.94 -4.14
C LEU A 393 4.09 15.45 -4.27
N ALA A 394 2.96 15.87 -4.81
CA ALA A 394 2.60 17.28 -4.89
C ALA A 394 2.50 17.90 -3.50
N LYS A 395 1.92 17.17 -2.53
CA LYS A 395 1.85 17.61 -1.14
C LYS A 395 3.25 17.73 -0.53
N ASP A 396 4.10 16.72 -0.68
CA ASP A 396 5.48 16.75 -0.16
C ASP A 396 6.27 17.95 -0.71
N ILE A 397 6.14 18.24 -2.01
CA ILE A 397 6.78 19.39 -2.64
C ILE A 397 6.30 20.71 -2.02
N GLU A 398 5.00 20.87 -1.74
CA GLU A 398 4.47 22.07 -1.11
C GLU A 398 4.90 22.19 0.36
N ASP A 399 4.92 21.08 1.11
CA ASP A 399 5.39 21.04 2.49
C ASP A 399 6.89 21.42 2.57
N VAL A 400 7.72 20.97 1.60
CA VAL A 400 9.11 21.40 1.48
C VAL A 400 9.21 22.89 1.14
N LYS A 401 8.44 23.40 0.16
CA LYS A 401 8.42 24.83 -0.17
C LYS A 401 8.08 25.71 1.02
N GLU A 402 7.13 25.28 1.86
CA GLU A 402 6.76 25.99 3.08
C GLU A 402 7.90 25.97 4.10
N SER A 403 8.56 24.82 4.31
CA SER A 403 9.63 24.71 5.30
C SER A 403 10.91 25.49 4.97
N ILE A 404 11.15 25.82 3.70
CA ILE A 404 12.29 26.62 3.23
C ILE A 404 11.89 27.96 2.58
N ALA A 405 10.73 28.51 2.96
CA ALA A 405 10.20 29.73 2.36
C ALA A 405 11.12 30.97 2.50
N ASP A 406 11.99 30.99 3.51
CA ASP A 406 13.00 32.03 3.72
C ASP A 406 14.11 31.97 2.65
N VAL A 407 14.50 30.78 2.21
CA VAL A 407 15.46 30.58 1.10
C VAL A 407 14.94 31.23 -0.18
N ARG A 408 13.63 31.12 -0.47
CA ARG A 408 13.00 31.80 -1.60
C ARG A 408 13.22 33.32 -1.57
N VAL A 409 13.08 33.94 -0.40
CA VAL A 409 13.28 35.38 -0.22
C VAL A 409 14.74 35.77 -0.48
N LEU A 410 15.69 34.93 -0.06
CA LEU A 410 17.12 35.14 -0.33
C LEU A 410 17.44 35.03 -1.82
N LEU A 411 16.84 34.07 -2.52
CA LEU A 411 17.01 33.91 -3.97
C LEU A 411 16.48 35.11 -4.75
N ILE A 412 15.31 35.64 -4.37
CA ILE A 412 14.76 36.86 -4.98
C ILE A 412 15.74 38.03 -4.78
N LYS A 413 16.23 38.26 -3.55
CA LYS A 413 17.19 39.33 -3.28
C LYS A 413 18.51 39.18 -4.04
N LYS A 414 18.98 37.94 -4.20
CA LYS A 414 20.19 37.62 -4.97
C LYS A 414 20.02 38.03 -6.43
N TRP A 415 18.88 37.70 -7.03
CA TRP A 415 18.56 37.99 -8.43
C TRP A 415 18.17 39.46 -8.69
N ASP A 416 17.59 40.15 -7.70
CA ASP A 416 17.26 41.58 -7.78
C ASP A 416 18.49 42.50 -7.56
N SER A 417 19.67 41.93 -7.28
CA SER A 417 20.87 42.71 -6.96
C SER A 417 21.50 43.35 -8.22
N PRO A 418 21.76 44.68 -8.22
CA PRO A 418 22.21 45.44 -9.39
C PRO A 418 23.65 45.13 -9.86
N ASN A 419 24.36 44.20 -9.20
CA ASN A 419 25.73 43.81 -9.50
C ASN A 419 25.84 42.43 -10.19
N SER A 420 24.74 41.85 -10.66
CA SER A 420 24.80 40.61 -11.45
C SER A 420 24.85 40.96 -12.93
N ASP A 421 25.91 40.54 -13.63
CA ASP A 421 25.99 40.51 -15.11
C ASP A 421 25.01 39.47 -15.72
N ILE A 422 23.96 39.10 -14.98
CA ILE A 422 23.01 38.04 -15.27
C ILE A 422 21.74 38.71 -15.79
N ASP A 423 21.29 38.24 -16.95
CA ASP A 423 20.10 38.70 -17.64
C ASP A 423 18.89 38.77 -16.67
N VAL A 424 18.19 39.90 -16.66
CA VAL A 424 17.12 40.23 -15.71
C VAL A 424 15.87 39.42 -16.06
N GLY A 425 15.88 38.13 -15.74
CA GLY A 425 14.81 37.17 -15.97
C GLY A 425 14.38 36.46 -14.67
N PRO A 426 13.32 35.64 -14.70
CA PRO A 426 12.79 34.95 -13.53
C PRO A 426 13.67 33.75 -13.10
N GLY A 427 14.99 33.82 -13.23
CA GLY A 427 15.85 32.67 -12.97
C GLY A 427 15.94 32.28 -11.49
N TRP A 428 15.57 33.17 -10.56
CA TRP A 428 15.33 32.76 -9.17
C TRP A 428 14.24 31.69 -9.06
N LYS A 429 13.26 31.67 -9.97
CA LYS A 429 12.20 30.64 -9.97
C LYS A 429 12.75 29.28 -10.34
N LEU A 430 13.61 29.21 -11.36
CA LEU A 430 14.27 27.97 -11.73
C LEU A 430 15.18 27.46 -10.59
N GLU A 431 16.03 28.35 -10.05
CA GLU A 431 16.90 28.01 -8.92
C GLU A 431 16.08 27.55 -7.70
N TRP A 432 14.95 28.20 -7.43
CA TRP A 432 14.01 27.79 -6.39
C TRP A 432 13.43 26.38 -6.63
N ILE A 433 12.98 26.09 -7.86
CA ILE A 433 12.45 24.78 -8.23
C ILE A 433 13.52 23.69 -8.07
N GLU A 434 14.75 23.95 -8.50
CA GLU A 434 15.87 23.00 -8.37
C GLU A 434 16.21 22.71 -6.90
N VAL A 435 16.27 23.74 -6.05
CA VAL A 435 16.51 23.57 -4.61
C VAL A 435 15.39 22.76 -3.95
N VAL A 436 14.13 23.09 -4.24
CA VAL A 436 12.97 22.35 -3.71
C VAL A 436 13.00 20.90 -4.18
N GLN A 437 13.26 20.65 -5.47
CA GLN A 437 13.31 19.29 -6.01
C GLN A 437 14.43 18.45 -5.40
N GLU A 438 15.60 19.03 -5.17
CA GLU A 438 16.72 18.30 -4.55
C GLU A 438 16.40 17.96 -3.09
N LEU A 439 15.90 18.92 -2.32
CA LEU A 439 15.51 18.69 -0.92
C LEU A 439 14.35 17.70 -0.80
N THR A 440 13.37 17.76 -1.69
CA THR A 440 12.27 16.80 -1.70
C THR A 440 12.77 15.40 -2.03
N LYS A 441 13.70 15.27 -2.98
CA LYS A 441 14.32 13.98 -3.30
C LYS A 441 15.11 13.42 -2.11
N GLN A 442 15.84 14.25 -1.37
CA GLN A 442 16.57 13.82 -0.17
C GLN A 442 15.63 13.47 1.00
N HIS A 443 14.50 14.19 1.13
CA HIS A 443 13.55 13.99 2.21
C HIS A 443 12.65 12.76 1.98
N SER A 444 11.98 12.70 0.83
CA SER A 444 10.96 11.69 0.54
C SER A 444 11.51 10.54 -0.32
N GLY A 445 12.56 10.79 -1.12
CA GLY A 445 13.17 9.85 -2.07
C GLY A 445 12.88 10.17 -3.54
N TRP A 446 11.76 10.84 -3.83
CA TRP A 446 11.30 11.21 -5.17
C TRP A 446 11.17 12.73 -5.30
N ASN A 447 11.38 13.20 -6.52
CA ASN A 447 10.98 14.53 -6.97
C ASN A 447 10.19 14.39 -8.29
N TRP A 448 9.81 15.51 -8.89
CA TRP A 448 9.06 15.48 -10.15
C TRP A 448 9.82 14.80 -11.29
N MET A 449 11.14 14.94 -11.33
CA MET A 449 11.97 14.23 -12.31
C MET A 449 11.83 12.71 -12.17
N THR A 450 11.94 12.17 -10.95
CA THR A 450 11.77 10.72 -10.73
C THR A 450 10.38 10.24 -11.13
N PHE A 451 9.32 10.93 -10.68
CA PHE A 451 7.93 10.57 -10.98
C PHE A 451 7.66 10.57 -12.49
N TRP A 452 8.01 11.66 -13.19
CA TRP A 452 7.72 11.79 -14.61
C TRP A 452 8.61 10.90 -15.48
N ASN A 453 9.84 10.59 -15.05
CA ASN A 453 10.66 9.61 -15.74
C ASN A 453 10.10 8.19 -15.65
N MET A 454 9.53 7.80 -14.50
CA MET A 454 8.80 6.55 -14.38
C MET A 454 7.61 6.52 -15.35
N VAL A 455 6.76 7.56 -15.35
CA VAL A 455 5.60 7.62 -16.28
C VAL A 455 6.05 7.63 -17.74
N ARG A 456 7.13 8.33 -18.08
CA ARG A 456 7.74 8.32 -19.42
C ARG A 456 8.24 6.93 -19.80
N PHE A 457 8.92 6.23 -18.90
CA PHE A 457 9.40 4.87 -19.13
C PHE A 457 8.24 3.92 -19.46
N ILE A 458 7.18 3.97 -18.66
CA ILE A 458 5.99 3.15 -18.87
C ILE A 458 5.31 3.52 -20.19
N THR A 459 5.05 4.79 -20.46
CA THR A 459 4.40 5.21 -21.71
C THR A 459 5.21 4.85 -22.96
N ARG A 460 6.54 4.95 -22.91
CA ARG A 460 7.42 4.45 -23.99
C ARG A 460 7.27 2.95 -24.18
N ARG A 461 7.34 2.17 -23.10
CA ARG A 461 7.21 0.71 -23.18
C ARG A 461 5.85 0.29 -23.73
N ASP A 462 4.80 0.95 -23.30
CA ASP A 462 3.42 0.48 -23.42
C ASP A 462 2.69 1.07 -24.64
N PHE A 463 3.05 2.29 -25.06
CA PHE A 463 2.38 3.01 -26.14
C PHE A 463 3.26 3.18 -27.39
N ASN A 464 4.60 3.10 -27.30
CA ASN A 464 5.44 3.14 -28.51
C ASN A 464 5.45 1.82 -29.30
N LEU A 465 5.12 0.68 -28.67
CA LEU A 465 5.09 -0.63 -29.34
C LEU A 465 3.88 -0.81 -30.29
N LEU A 466 2.91 0.11 -30.26
CA LEU A 466 1.73 0.10 -31.13
C LEU A 466 2.07 0.61 -32.54
N SER A 467 2.93 -0.11 -33.26
CA SER A 467 3.35 0.20 -34.63
C SER A 467 2.50 -0.51 -35.70
N SER A 468 1.37 -1.11 -35.34
CA SER A 468 0.49 -1.91 -36.21
C SER A 468 -0.97 -1.69 -35.77
N PRO A 469 -1.98 -1.96 -36.64
CA PRO A 469 -3.26 -1.23 -36.68
C PRO A 469 -3.97 -1.21 -35.33
N PRO A 470 -4.76 -0.16 -35.04
CA PRO A 470 -5.22 0.16 -33.69
C PRO A 470 -5.83 -1.06 -33.01
N SER A 471 -5.16 -1.54 -31.97
CA SER A 471 -5.73 -2.53 -31.06
C SER A 471 -7.05 -1.95 -30.54
N PRO A 472 -8.13 -2.74 -30.47
CA PRO A 472 -9.41 -2.23 -29.98
C PRO A 472 -9.24 -1.60 -28.59
N SER A 473 -9.82 -0.42 -28.38
CA SER A 473 -9.65 0.45 -27.21
C SER A 473 -9.88 -0.20 -25.84
N ASN A 474 -10.55 -1.35 -25.81
CA ASN A 474 -10.80 -2.15 -24.61
C ASN A 474 -9.73 -3.21 -24.30
N GLN A 475 -8.68 -3.35 -25.13
CA GLN A 475 -7.61 -4.32 -24.87
C GLN A 475 -6.59 -3.78 -23.87
N SER A 476 -6.16 -4.68 -22.99
CA SER A 476 -5.03 -4.45 -22.11
C SER A 476 -3.74 -4.89 -22.80
N ILE A 477 -2.63 -4.22 -22.49
CA ILE A 477 -1.30 -4.56 -23.00
C ILE A 477 -0.88 -5.94 -22.52
N ARG A 478 -1.18 -6.24 -21.26
CA ARG A 478 -0.93 -7.51 -20.59
C ARG A 478 -2.23 -8.03 -19.99
N SER A 479 -2.38 -9.35 -19.85
CA SER A 479 -3.53 -9.93 -19.14
C SER A 479 -3.64 -9.47 -17.67
N THR A 480 -2.59 -8.85 -17.14
CA THR A 480 -2.42 -8.39 -15.77
C THR A 480 -2.33 -6.87 -15.63
N SER A 481 -2.79 -6.10 -16.62
CA SER A 481 -2.86 -4.62 -16.55
C SER A 481 -4.27 -4.08 -16.83
N PRO A 482 -4.60 -2.85 -16.42
CA PRO A 482 -5.86 -2.21 -16.82
C PRO A 482 -5.92 -1.94 -18.33
N PRO A 483 -7.13 -1.70 -18.91
CA PRO A 483 -7.26 -1.32 -20.31
C PRO A 483 -6.45 -0.05 -20.65
N LEU A 484 -5.90 0.01 -21.86
CA LEU A 484 -5.06 1.12 -22.32
C LEU A 484 -5.72 2.51 -22.19
N GLU A 485 -7.02 2.61 -22.50
CA GLU A 485 -7.78 3.86 -22.36
C GLU A 485 -7.91 4.30 -20.89
N PHE A 486 -8.04 3.35 -19.97
CA PHE A 486 -8.04 3.65 -18.54
C PHE A 486 -6.67 4.21 -18.14
N VAL A 487 -5.58 3.54 -18.55
CA VAL A 487 -4.21 3.99 -18.29
C VAL A 487 -3.97 5.42 -18.82
N LYS A 488 -4.35 5.67 -20.08
CA LYS A 488 -4.25 6.99 -20.73
C LYS A 488 -5.03 8.06 -19.95
N THR A 489 -6.25 7.75 -19.54
CA THR A 489 -7.10 8.68 -18.76
C THR A 489 -6.44 9.08 -17.44
N GLN A 490 -5.87 8.12 -16.71
CA GLN A 490 -5.21 8.36 -15.43
C GLN A 490 -3.95 9.22 -15.61
N ILE A 491 -3.12 8.93 -16.62
CA ILE A 491 -1.92 9.75 -16.91
C ILE A 491 -2.32 11.17 -17.32
N ASN A 492 -3.30 11.32 -18.20
CA ASN A 492 -3.78 12.64 -18.65
C ASN A 492 -4.33 13.50 -17.50
N SER A 493 -4.97 12.88 -16.51
CA SER A 493 -5.41 13.56 -15.29
C SER A 493 -4.22 14.17 -14.53
N CYS A 494 -3.15 13.40 -14.31
CA CYS A 494 -1.93 13.88 -13.66
C CYS A 494 -1.21 14.95 -14.50
N VAL A 495 -1.09 14.75 -15.81
CA VAL A 495 -0.46 15.73 -16.74
C VAL A 495 -1.21 17.06 -16.71
N SER A 496 -2.55 17.02 -16.74
CA SER A 496 -3.39 18.23 -16.69
C SER A 496 -3.19 19.00 -15.39
N LYS A 497 -3.11 18.30 -14.24
CA LYS A 497 -2.78 18.93 -12.95
C LYS A 497 -1.37 19.54 -12.95
N PHE A 498 -0.39 18.84 -13.52
CA PHE A 498 1.02 19.28 -13.48
C PHE A 498 1.30 20.49 -14.36
N LYS A 499 0.62 20.61 -15.51
CA LYS A 499 0.70 21.77 -16.40
C LYS A 499 0.29 23.09 -15.75
N LEU A 500 -0.44 23.05 -14.63
CA LEU A 500 -0.84 24.22 -13.87
C LEU A 500 0.25 24.70 -12.89
N ARG A 501 1.36 23.98 -12.77
CA ARG A 501 2.39 24.27 -11.77
C ARG A 501 3.59 25.02 -12.35
N ASP A 502 4.25 25.83 -11.52
CA ASP A 502 5.46 26.57 -11.86
C ASP A 502 6.58 25.65 -12.40
N GLU A 503 6.67 24.40 -11.91
CA GLU A 503 7.67 23.44 -12.38
C GLU A 503 7.53 23.16 -13.89
N PHE A 504 6.31 23.14 -14.44
CA PHE A 504 6.10 22.99 -15.88
C PHE A 504 6.45 24.28 -16.65
N GLU A 505 6.22 25.45 -16.06
CA GLU A 505 6.49 26.76 -16.68
C GLU A 505 7.98 27.14 -16.71
N PHE A 506 8.75 26.76 -15.70
CA PHE A 506 10.13 27.23 -15.57
C PHE A 506 11.19 26.12 -15.76
N HIS A 507 10.85 24.84 -15.57
CA HIS A 507 11.79 23.74 -15.73
C HIS A 507 11.69 23.07 -17.10
N MET A 508 12.62 23.41 -18.01
CA MET A 508 12.60 22.95 -19.41
C MET A 508 12.58 21.42 -19.54
N GLU A 509 13.38 20.69 -18.75
CA GLU A 509 13.47 19.23 -18.86
C GLU A 509 12.16 18.52 -18.50
N LEU A 510 11.50 18.93 -17.40
CA LEU A 510 10.18 18.44 -17.01
C LEU A 510 9.15 18.69 -18.11
N ARG A 511 9.17 19.88 -18.73
CA ARG A 511 8.29 20.17 -19.87
C ARG A 511 8.51 19.22 -21.05
N LEU A 512 9.77 18.96 -21.41
CA LEU A 512 10.10 18.04 -22.50
C LEU A 512 9.64 16.60 -22.21
N ILE A 513 9.80 16.15 -20.96
CA ILE A 513 9.28 14.84 -20.52
C ILE A 513 7.76 14.76 -20.70
N ILE A 514 7.02 15.78 -20.28
CA ILE A 514 5.57 15.83 -20.43
C ILE A 514 5.16 15.81 -21.90
N GLN A 515 5.81 16.60 -22.76
CA GLN A 515 5.53 16.63 -24.20
C GLN A 515 5.75 15.26 -24.85
N GLU A 516 6.78 14.54 -24.42
CA GLU A 516 7.03 13.19 -24.91
C GLU A 516 5.98 12.18 -24.43
N ILE A 517 5.56 12.26 -23.17
CA ILE A 517 4.45 11.46 -22.63
C ILE A 517 3.19 11.68 -23.47
N GLU A 518 2.82 12.94 -23.72
CA GLU A 518 1.64 13.28 -24.54
C GLU A 518 1.75 12.76 -25.98
N SER A 519 2.95 12.82 -26.56
CA SER A 519 3.25 12.25 -27.89
C SER A 519 3.12 10.73 -27.94
N CYS A 520 3.41 10.03 -26.84
CA CYS A 520 3.17 8.58 -26.74
C CYS A 520 1.67 8.28 -26.63
N LEU A 521 0.94 9.04 -25.80
CA LEU A 521 -0.49 8.82 -25.53
C LEU A 521 -1.39 9.14 -26.74
N SER A 522 -0.99 10.07 -27.61
CA SER A 522 -1.75 10.43 -28.81
C SER A 522 -1.80 9.34 -29.87
N ARG A 523 -0.95 8.29 -29.76
CA ARG A 523 -0.94 7.16 -30.70
C ARG A 523 -2.12 6.20 -30.53
N LEU A 524 -2.90 6.36 -29.46
CA LEU A 524 -4.17 5.65 -29.27
C LEU A 524 -5.36 6.34 -29.95
N ASP A 525 -5.22 7.63 -30.30
CA ASP A 525 -6.24 8.40 -31.03
C ASP A 525 -6.12 8.17 -32.54
#